data_AF-A0A1E8AYV7-F1
#
_entry.id   AF-A0A1E8AYV7-F1
#
_cell.length_a   1.000
_cell.length_b   1.000
_cell.length_c   1.000
_cell.angle_alpha   90.00
_cell.angle_beta   90.00
_cell.angle_gamma   90.00
#
_symmetry.space_group_name_H-M   'P 1'
#
loop_
_entity.id
_entity.type
_entity.pdbx_description
1 polymer ?
#
loop_
_entity_poly.entity_id
_entity_poly.type
_entity_poly.pdbx_seq_one_letter_code
_entity_poly.pdbx_strand_id
1 'polypeptide(L)'
;MKQGHILVFQMTEEGIEYSWRVEVRKGTEEITHKCFRKAVGYIEVTENQLYLVDYDCLTMAAQFQNNKVPDRNCSKYKIEIENGLYKVEVVQYYNVDEDEYVGASETDILLNFIKVSASEPIAEKVFWCTY
;
A
#
# COMPACT_ATOMS: atom_id res chain seq x y z
N MET A 1 16.60 -6.11 5.27
CA MET A 1 15.12 -6.15 5.23
C MET A 1 14.70 -7.56 4.79
N LYS A 2 14.02 -8.30 5.67
CA LYS A 2 13.68 -9.72 5.47
C LYS A 2 12.26 -9.83 4.87
N GLN A 3 12.14 -10.60 3.80
CA GLN A 3 10.96 -11.39 3.38
C GLN A 3 9.61 -10.66 3.15
N GLY A 4 9.45 -9.81 2.12
CA GLY A 4 8.12 -9.56 1.53
C GLY A 4 6.97 -9.14 2.47
N HIS A 5 7.27 -8.61 3.66
CA HIS A 5 6.27 -8.19 4.65
C HIS A 5 5.98 -6.69 4.60
N ILE A 6 6.62 -5.97 3.69
CA ILE A 6 6.47 -4.52 3.50
C ILE A 6 6.29 -4.29 2.00
N LEU A 7 5.24 -3.53 1.66
CA LEU A 7 5.05 -2.94 0.34
C LEU A 7 5.13 -1.43 0.49
N VAL A 8 5.88 -0.80 -0.41
CA VAL A 8 6.00 0.66 -0.50
C VAL A 8 5.43 1.06 -1.85
N PHE A 9 4.74 2.20 -1.91
CA PHE A 9 4.26 2.74 -3.17
C PHE A 9 4.36 4.26 -3.11
N GLN A 10 4.82 4.87 -4.19
CA GLN A 10 4.85 6.32 -4.35
C GLN A 10 3.45 6.82 -4.69
N MET A 11 3.01 7.88 -4.01
CA MET A 11 1.67 8.45 -4.18
C MET A 11 1.66 9.68 -5.09
N THR A 12 2.77 10.43 -5.14
CA THR A 12 2.92 11.70 -5.85
C THR A 12 4.33 11.81 -6.44
N GLU A 13 4.48 12.53 -7.54
CA GLU A 13 5.81 12.84 -8.11
C GLU A 13 6.46 14.02 -7.40
N GLU A 14 5.69 15.04 -7.03
CA GLU A 14 6.21 16.26 -6.40
C GLU A 14 6.37 16.18 -4.88
N GLY A 15 5.98 15.07 -4.26
CA GLY A 15 6.00 14.93 -2.80
C GLY A 15 4.89 15.71 -2.09
N ILE A 16 3.79 16.01 -2.79
CA ILE A 16 2.65 16.75 -2.23
C ILE A 16 2.04 16.01 -1.04
N GLU A 17 1.95 16.69 0.09
CA GLU A 17 1.20 16.22 1.26
C GLU A 17 -0.30 16.30 1.00
N TYR A 18 -1.01 15.18 1.19
CA TYR A 18 -2.44 15.10 0.97
C TYR A 18 -3.12 14.12 1.93
N SER A 19 -4.40 14.36 2.21
CA SER A 19 -5.24 13.46 3.00
C SER A 19 -5.99 12.49 2.10
N TRP A 20 -5.50 11.25 2.04
CA TRP A 20 -6.00 10.24 1.11
C TRP A 20 -7.21 9.47 1.65
N ARG A 21 -8.27 9.37 0.86
CA ARG A 21 -9.37 8.42 1.06
C ARG A 21 -8.95 7.05 0.55
N VAL A 22 -8.50 6.20 1.48
CA VAL A 22 -8.04 4.84 1.17
C VAL A 22 -9.13 3.82 1.46
N GLU A 23 -9.48 3.03 0.47
CA GLU A 23 -10.37 1.88 0.60
C GLU A 23 -9.55 0.59 0.62
N VAL A 24 -9.92 -0.33 1.51
CA VAL A 24 -9.28 -1.64 1.62
C VAL A 24 -10.29 -2.74 1.32
N ARG A 25 -10.01 -3.52 0.28
CA ARG A 25 -10.85 -4.63 -0.18
C ARG A 25 -10.11 -5.96 -0.05
N LYS A 26 -10.79 -6.95 0.50
CA LYS A 26 -10.37 -8.36 0.47
C LYS A 26 -11.07 -9.02 -0.72
N GLY A 27 -10.43 -8.96 -1.89
CA GLY A 27 -11.01 -9.36 -3.16
C GLY A 27 -10.65 -10.79 -3.56
N THR A 28 -11.38 -11.30 -4.55
CA THR A 28 -11.06 -12.55 -5.26
C THR A 28 -10.70 -12.31 -6.73
N GLU A 29 -10.91 -11.08 -7.21
CA GLU A 29 -10.78 -10.70 -8.62
C GLU A 29 -9.94 -9.44 -8.74
N GLU A 30 -9.26 -9.31 -9.88
CA GLU A 30 -8.45 -8.16 -10.22
C GLU A 30 -9.31 -6.94 -10.58
N ILE A 31 -8.76 -5.77 -10.31
CA ILE A 31 -9.35 -4.50 -10.72
C ILE A 31 -9.03 -4.24 -12.20
N THR A 32 -10.11 -4.13 -13.00
CA THR A 32 -10.05 -3.94 -14.45
C THR A 32 -10.65 -2.62 -14.93
N HIS A 33 -11.30 -1.86 -14.05
CA HIS A 33 -11.86 -0.56 -14.43
C HIS A 33 -10.78 0.52 -14.53
N LYS A 34 -11.15 1.63 -15.18
CA LYS A 34 -10.24 2.76 -15.44
C LYS A 34 -9.71 3.34 -14.12
N CYS A 35 -8.43 3.66 -14.08
CA CYS A 35 -7.75 4.30 -12.97
C CYS A 35 -6.66 5.22 -13.53
N PHE A 36 -6.10 6.09 -12.70
CA PHE A 36 -4.95 6.91 -13.09
C PHE A 36 -3.72 6.01 -13.26
N ARG A 37 -3.43 5.18 -12.25
CA ARG A 37 -2.40 4.15 -12.32
C ARG A 37 -2.69 2.96 -11.41
N LYS A 38 -2.08 1.83 -11.75
CA LYS A 38 -2.14 0.59 -10.98
C LYS A 38 -0.74 0.03 -10.77
N ALA A 39 -0.43 -0.32 -9.54
CA ALA A 39 0.75 -1.08 -9.16
C ALA A 39 0.35 -2.43 -8.58
N VAL A 40 1.22 -3.43 -8.70
CA VAL A 40 1.00 -4.77 -8.18
C VAL A 40 2.22 -5.20 -7.39
N GLY A 41 1.99 -5.66 -6.16
CA GLY A 41 3.01 -6.27 -5.31
C GLY A 41 2.47 -7.54 -4.66
N TYR A 42 3.34 -8.25 -3.94
CA TYR A 42 2.93 -9.36 -3.09
C TYR A 42 3.41 -9.12 -1.68
N ILE A 43 2.56 -9.45 -0.71
CA ILE A 43 2.86 -9.32 0.71
C ILE A 43 2.49 -10.60 1.46
N GLU A 44 3.38 -11.05 2.32
CA GLU A 44 3.06 -12.10 3.29
C GLU A 44 2.56 -11.44 4.58
N VAL A 45 1.29 -11.71 4.91
CA VAL A 45 0.67 -11.29 6.16
C VAL A 45 1.03 -12.30 7.24
N THR A 46 1.62 -11.77 8.30
CA THR A 46 1.86 -12.46 9.56
C THR A 46 1.07 -11.76 10.67
N GLU A 47 0.76 -12.48 11.75
CA GLU A 47 0.05 -11.93 12.93
C GLU A 47 -1.37 -11.39 12.67
N ASN A 48 -2.01 -11.82 11.57
CA ASN A 48 -3.37 -11.49 11.17
C ASN A 48 -3.65 -9.98 11.05
N GLN A 49 -2.64 -9.19 10.71
CA GLN A 49 -2.76 -7.75 10.59
C GLN A 49 -1.71 -7.14 9.66
N LEU A 50 -2.08 -6.01 9.07
CA LEU A 50 -1.19 -5.08 8.40
C LEU A 50 -1.42 -3.66 8.92
N TYR A 51 -0.48 -2.77 8.65
CA TYR A 51 -0.59 -1.35 8.96
C TYR A 51 -0.30 -0.53 7.71
N LEU A 52 -1.14 0.46 7.45
CA LEU A 52 -0.83 1.53 6.51
C LEU A 52 0.02 2.58 7.23
N VAL A 53 1.15 2.90 6.65
CA VAL A 53 2.16 3.78 7.24
C VAL A 53 2.62 4.78 6.19
N ASP A 54 2.81 6.02 6.61
CA ASP A 54 3.39 7.06 5.77
C ASP A 54 4.93 7.03 5.84
N TYR A 55 5.56 7.88 5.01
CA TYR A 55 7.01 7.99 4.94
C TYR A 55 7.63 8.49 6.26
N ASP A 56 6.93 9.38 6.98
CA ASP A 56 7.38 9.92 8.26
C ASP A 56 7.51 8.82 9.32
N CYS A 57 6.53 7.92 9.41
CA CYS A 57 6.60 6.77 10.32
C CYS A 57 7.84 5.90 10.03
N LEU A 58 8.14 5.65 8.76
CA LEU A 58 9.28 4.84 8.34
C LEU A 58 10.62 5.52 8.65
N THR A 59 10.74 6.82 8.34
CA THR A 59 11.98 7.58 8.59
C THR A 59 12.25 7.72 10.08
N MET A 60 11.22 7.98 10.89
CA MET A 60 11.35 8.09 12.34
C MET A 60 11.84 6.79 12.98
N ALA A 61 11.34 5.63 12.53
CA ALA A 61 11.82 4.34 13.03
C ALA A 61 13.22 3.97 12.53
N ALA A 62 13.62 4.44 11.35
CA ALA A 62 14.96 4.24 10.83
C ALA A 62 16.01 5.11 11.55
N GLN A 63 15.64 6.34 11.92
CA GLN A 63 16.54 7.31 12.55
C GLN A 63 16.72 7.08 14.06
N PHE A 64 15.66 6.68 14.77
CA PHE A 64 15.67 6.58 16.22
C PHE A 64 15.37 5.15 16.67
N GLN A 65 16.32 4.51 17.37
CA GLN A 65 16.19 3.12 17.82
C GLN A 65 14.95 2.83 18.69
N ASN A 66 14.44 3.85 19.39
CA ASN A 66 13.27 3.72 20.26
C ASN A 66 11.94 3.89 19.52
N ASN A 67 11.97 4.32 18.25
CA ASN A 67 10.80 4.45 17.42
C ASN A 67 10.60 3.15 16.64
N LYS A 68 9.38 2.61 16.67
CA LYS A 68 9.00 1.38 15.98
C LYS A 68 7.80 1.66 15.10
N VAL A 69 7.63 0.83 14.07
CA VAL A 69 6.42 0.82 13.25
C VAL A 69 5.65 -0.47 13.53
N PRO A 70 4.34 -0.40 13.82
CA PRO A 70 3.53 0.82 13.93
C PRO A 70 3.83 1.63 15.20
N ASP A 71 3.66 2.96 15.11
CA ASP A 71 3.69 3.91 16.23
C ASP A 71 2.29 4.50 16.49
N ARG A 72 2.20 5.55 17.32
CA ARG A 72 0.92 6.21 17.62
C ARG A 72 0.26 6.89 16.40
N ASN A 73 1.03 7.29 15.40
CA ASN A 73 0.52 8.02 14.25
C ASN A 73 -0.15 7.07 13.26
N CYS A 74 0.41 5.87 13.07
CA CYS A 74 -0.08 4.88 12.12
C CYS A 74 -0.85 3.70 12.75
N SER A 75 -0.82 3.51 14.08
CA SER A 75 -1.50 2.37 14.74
C SER A 75 -3.00 2.30 14.48
N LYS A 76 -3.63 3.45 14.21
CA LYS A 76 -5.06 3.54 13.88
C LYS A 76 -5.40 3.05 12.47
N TYR A 77 -4.42 3.02 11.56
CA TYR A 77 -4.60 2.53 10.19
C TYR A 77 -4.30 1.03 10.07
N LYS A 78 -4.83 0.27 11.04
CA LYS A 78 -4.72 -1.19 11.09
C LYS A 78 -5.67 -1.82 10.08
N ILE A 79 -5.18 -2.77 9.30
CA ILE A 79 -5.96 -3.63 8.43
C ILE A 79 -6.00 -5.02 9.08
N GLU A 80 -7.18 -5.43 9.52
CA GLU A 80 -7.39 -6.81 9.98
C GLU A 80 -7.53 -7.73 8.78
N ILE A 81 -6.60 -8.67 8.61
CA ILE A 81 -6.55 -9.58 7.47
C ILE A 81 -5.87 -10.87 7.90
N GLU A 82 -6.38 -12.02 7.49
CA GLU A 82 -5.83 -13.31 7.89
C GLU A 82 -4.38 -13.49 7.43
N ASN A 83 -3.64 -14.33 8.15
CA ASN A 83 -2.34 -14.80 7.69
C ASN A 83 -2.43 -15.45 6.30
N GLY A 84 -1.39 -15.23 5.52
CA GLY A 84 -1.23 -15.80 4.20
C GLY A 84 -0.51 -14.87 3.25
N LEU A 85 -0.34 -15.34 2.02
CA LEU A 85 0.27 -14.60 0.95
C LEU A 85 -0.81 -13.93 0.10
N TYR A 86 -0.60 -12.65 -0.22
CA TYR A 86 -1.55 -11.85 -0.99
C TYR A 86 -0.85 -11.19 -2.16
N LYS A 87 -1.48 -11.27 -3.34
CA LYS A 87 -1.28 -10.29 -4.41
C LYS A 87 -2.05 -9.03 -4.01
N VAL A 88 -1.37 -7.89 -4.00
CA VAL A 88 -1.95 -6.60 -3.65
C VAL A 88 -1.93 -5.73 -4.88
N GLU A 89 -3.10 -5.30 -5.33
CA GLU A 89 -3.22 -4.25 -6.32
C GLU A 89 -3.43 -2.92 -5.60
N VAL A 90 -2.54 -1.97 -5.86
CA VAL A 90 -2.67 -0.58 -5.42
C VAL A 90 -3.19 0.20 -6.62
N VAL A 91 -4.45 0.62 -6.54
CA VAL A 91 -5.15 1.34 -7.62
C VAL A 91 -5.34 2.78 -7.17
N GLN A 92 -4.75 3.72 -7.90
CA GLN A 92 -4.89 5.15 -7.62
C GLN A 92 -5.86 5.76 -8.63
N TYR A 93 -6.90 6.43 -8.14
CA TYR A 93 -7.88 7.14 -8.95
C TYR A 93 -7.63 8.64 -8.98
N TYR A 94 -7.09 9.20 -7.90
CA TYR A 94 -6.78 10.63 -7.80
C TYR A 94 -5.31 10.90 -8.13
N ASN A 95 -5.05 11.69 -9.17
CA ASN A 95 -3.77 12.30 -9.45
C ASN A 95 -3.73 13.66 -8.76
N VAL A 96 -3.07 13.74 -7.60
CA VAL A 96 -2.97 14.99 -6.85
C VAL A 96 -2.00 15.98 -7.48
N ASP A 97 -1.01 15.52 -8.25
CA ASP A 97 -0.04 16.38 -8.93
C ASP A 97 -0.75 17.24 -10.02
N GLU A 98 -1.83 16.73 -10.62
CA GLU A 98 -2.61 17.42 -11.67
C GLU A 98 -4.06 17.77 -11.24
N ASP A 99 -4.42 17.51 -9.98
CA ASP A 99 -5.78 17.67 -9.43
C ASP A 99 -6.88 16.99 -10.30
N GLU A 100 -6.66 15.73 -10.70
CA GLU A 100 -7.56 15.00 -11.61
C GLU A 100 -7.99 13.63 -11.05
N TYR A 101 -9.28 13.30 -11.21
CA TYR A 101 -9.81 11.95 -10.96
C TYR A 101 -9.98 11.15 -12.25
N VAL A 102 -9.53 9.89 -12.23
CA VAL A 102 -9.69 8.94 -13.32
C VAL A 102 -10.40 7.68 -12.81
N GLY A 103 -11.62 7.45 -13.29
CA GLY A 103 -12.40 6.23 -13.03
C GLY A 103 -13.40 6.33 -11.88
N ALA A 104 -12.93 6.69 -10.67
CA ALA A 104 -13.77 6.92 -9.48
C ALA A 104 -13.33 8.21 -8.78
N SER A 105 -14.25 8.89 -8.07
CA SER A 105 -13.93 10.13 -7.34
C SER A 105 -14.19 10.05 -5.83
N GLU A 106 -14.92 9.04 -5.38
CA GLU A 106 -15.20 8.83 -3.95
C GLU A 106 -14.02 8.22 -3.20
N THR A 107 -13.19 7.43 -3.88
CA THR A 107 -12.00 6.76 -3.34
C THR A 107 -10.77 7.31 -4.06
N ASP A 108 -9.75 7.73 -3.32
CA ASP A 108 -8.49 8.20 -3.94
C ASP A 108 -7.60 7.01 -4.28
N ILE A 109 -7.52 6.03 -3.36
CA ILE A 109 -6.71 4.80 -3.50
C ILE A 109 -7.50 3.59 -3.03
N LEU A 110 -7.50 2.53 -3.84
CA LEU A 110 -8.01 1.21 -3.47
C LEU A 110 -6.84 0.23 -3.30
N LEU A 111 -6.82 -0.45 -2.16
CA LEU A 111 -5.96 -1.61 -1.92
C LEU A 111 -6.79 -2.89 -2.06
N ASN A 112 -6.54 -3.66 -3.12
CA ASN A 112 -7.22 -4.93 -3.37
C ASN A 112 -6.31 -6.10 -3.02
N PHE A 113 -6.62 -6.81 -1.94
CA PHE A 113 -5.88 -7.97 -1.46
C PHE A 113 -6.51 -9.27 -1.99
N ILE A 114 -5.79 -9.98 -2.84
CA ILE A 114 -6.19 -11.27 -3.42
C ILE A 114 -5.29 -12.36 -2.82
N LYS A 115 -5.87 -13.30 -2.07
CA LYS A 115 -5.12 -14.39 -1.44
C LYS A 115 -4.59 -15.34 -2.52
N VAL A 116 -3.31 -15.69 -2.46
CA VAL A 116 -2.63 -16.56 -3.44
C VAL A 116 -1.85 -17.67 -2.74
N SER A 117 -1.61 -18.78 -3.45
CA SER A 117 -0.87 -19.93 -2.93
C SER A 117 0.66 -19.80 -3.09
N ALA A 118 1.13 -18.96 -4.01
CA ALA A 118 2.54 -18.68 -4.25
C ALA A 118 2.74 -17.25 -4.78
N SER A 119 3.90 -16.67 -4.53
CA SER A 119 4.29 -15.37 -5.07
C SER A 119 4.96 -15.58 -6.40
N GLU A 120 4.63 -14.76 -7.40
CA GLU A 120 5.56 -14.58 -8.51
C GLU A 120 6.86 -13.95 -7.97
N PRO A 121 8.03 -14.30 -8.51
CA PRO A 121 9.28 -13.71 -8.07
C PRO A 121 9.26 -12.21 -8.34
N ILE A 122 9.00 -11.41 -7.31
CA ILE A 122 9.20 -9.96 -7.36
C ILE A 122 10.71 -9.74 -7.40
N ALA A 123 11.19 -9.08 -8.46
CA ALA A 123 12.61 -8.80 -8.66
C ALA A 123 13.24 -8.04 -7.49
N GLU A 124 12.42 -7.31 -6.72
CA GLU A 124 12.87 -6.52 -5.57
C GLU A 124 12.06 -6.82 -4.30
N LYS A 125 12.77 -6.91 -3.17
CA LYS A 125 12.17 -7.18 -1.84
C LYS A 125 11.45 -5.96 -1.25
N VAL A 126 11.63 -4.81 -1.89
CA VAL A 126 10.87 -3.57 -1.69
C VAL A 126 10.45 -3.17 -3.09
N PHE A 127 9.15 -3.19 -3.37
CA PHE A 127 8.64 -2.69 -4.64
C PHE A 127 8.67 -1.17 -4.59
N TRP A 128 9.54 -0.54 -5.38
CA TRP A 128 9.54 0.91 -5.58
C TRP A 128 8.88 1.19 -6.92
N CYS A 129 7.63 1.65 -6.89
CA CYS A 129 7.02 2.23 -8.08
C CYS A 129 7.58 3.65 -8.22
N THR A 130 8.75 3.78 -8.85
CA THR A 130 9.24 5.06 -9.37
C THR A 130 8.84 5.15 -10.84
N TYR A 131 8.19 6.25 -11.22
CA TYR A 131 7.91 6.58 -12.61
C TYR A 131 8.91 7.63 -13.10
#